data_AF-A0A1G4ICZ3-F1
#
_entry.id   AF-A0A1G4ICZ3-F1
#
_cell.length_a   1.000
_cell.length_b   1.000
_cell.length_c   1.000
_cell.angle_alpha   90.00
_cell.angle_beta   90.00
_cell.angle_gamma   90.00
#
_symmetry.space_group_name_H-M   'P 1'
#
loop_
_entity.id
_entity.type
_entity.pdbx_description
1 polymer ?
#
loop_
_entity_poly.entity_id
_entity_poly.type
_entity_poly.pdbx_seq_one_letter_code
_entity_poly.pdbx_strand_id
1 'polypeptide(L)'
;MTASLVWAFFCAYVLSTTIADAVHKKPLHENAWKAMCQLSAALAQATGAAKQALSDNTVKWEKAASMTLRIQVVASTKDDATQRLAYKVVSGYLNKKAQDLLNKQLTNDLQTALENARTTGIAEGHIDEF
;
A
#
# COMPACT_ATOMS: atom_id res chain seq x y z
N MET A 1 46.96 -27.96 41.79
CA MET A 1 45.64 -28.58 41.53
C MET A 1 44.50 -27.68 42.05
N THR A 2 44.47 -26.39 41.71
CA THR A 2 43.48 -25.43 42.28
C THR A 2 42.77 -24.59 41.21
N ALA A 3 43.36 -24.41 40.02
CA ALA A 3 42.75 -23.66 38.92
C ALA A 3 41.52 -24.34 38.30
N SER A 4 41.49 -25.68 38.28
CA SER A 4 40.40 -26.46 37.65
C SER A 4 39.09 -26.44 38.45
N LEU A 5 39.16 -26.24 39.77
CA LEU A 5 37.97 -26.18 40.63
C LEU A 5 37.30 -24.81 40.52
N VAL A 6 38.07 -23.72 40.49
CA VAL A 6 37.55 -22.35 40.36
C VAL A 6 36.77 -22.18 39.05
N TRP A 7 37.25 -22.76 37.95
CA TRP A 7 36.57 -22.70 36.65
C TRP A 7 35.28 -23.53 36.61
N ALA A 8 35.27 -24.70 37.26
CA ALA A 8 34.07 -25.52 37.40
C ALA A 8 32.98 -24.83 38.25
N PHE A 9 33.37 -24.14 39.33
CA PHE A 9 32.44 -23.34 40.14
C PHE A 9 31.90 -22.12 39.38
N PHE A 10 32.73 -21.47 38.55
CA PHE A 10 32.30 -20.34 37.73
C PHE A 10 31.29 -20.77 36.64
N CYS A 11 31.55 -21.90 35.97
CA CYS A 11 30.60 -22.47 35.00
C CYS A 11 29.30 -22.90 35.68
N ALA A 12 29.35 -23.56 36.85
CA ALA A 12 28.16 -23.93 37.59
C ALA A 12 27.35 -22.71 38.07
N TYR A 13 28.01 -21.61 38.44
CA TYR A 13 27.37 -20.34 38.80
C TYR A 13 26.72 -19.66 37.57
N VAL A 14 27.41 -19.64 36.43
CA VAL A 14 26.84 -19.11 35.18
C VAL A 14 25.66 -19.97 34.69
N LEU A 15 25.73 -21.30 34.79
CA LEU A 15 24.62 -22.20 34.44
C LEU A 15 23.43 -22.16 35.42
N SER A 16 23.64 -21.75 36.68
CA SER A 16 22.55 -21.60 37.66
C SER A 16 21.94 -20.20 37.68
N THR A 17 22.59 -19.21 37.06
CA THR A 17 22.09 -17.82 36.95
C THR A 17 21.34 -17.55 35.64
N THR A 18 21.40 -18.45 34.64
CA THR A 18 20.59 -18.37 33.41
C THR A 18 19.09 -18.63 33.61
N ILE A 19 18.66 -18.95 34.83
CA ILE A 19 17.23 -19.06 35.19
C ILE A 19 16.53 -17.68 35.11
N ALA A 20 17.27 -16.56 35.18
CA ALA A 20 16.69 -15.22 35.20
C ALA A 20 15.93 -14.83 33.91
N ASP A 21 16.32 -15.36 32.75
CA ASP A 21 15.66 -15.01 31.48
C ASP A 21 14.27 -15.64 31.32
N ALA A 22 13.92 -16.64 32.12
CA ALA A 22 12.57 -17.24 32.12
C ALA A 22 11.62 -16.59 33.14
N VAL A 23 12.14 -16.04 34.24
CA VAL A 23 11.33 -15.51 35.36
C VAL A 23 10.59 -14.21 35.00
N HIS A 24 11.04 -13.50 33.96
CA HIS A 24 10.40 -12.30 33.44
C HIS A 24 9.62 -12.51 32.13
N LYS A 25 9.58 -13.73 31.58
CA LYS A 25 8.77 -14.08 30.41
C LYS A 25 7.32 -14.32 30.83
N LYS A 26 6.61 -13.23 31.11
CA LYS A 26 5.15 -13.29 31.29
C LYS A 26 4.47 -13.31 29.93
N PRO A 27 3.38 -14.09 29.77
CA PRO A 27 2.58 -14.02 28.56
C PRO A 27 2.10 -12.59 28.33
N LEU A 28 1.97 -12.22 27.06
CA LEU A 28 1.51 -10.89 26.68
C LEU A 28 0.11 -10.66 27.26
N HIS A 29 -0.06 -9.55 27.99
CA HIS A 29 -1.33 -9.23 28.61
C HIS A 29 -2.43 -9.03 27.56
N GLU A 30 -3.68 -9.35 27.91
CA GLU A 30 -4.80 -9.33 26.98
C GLU A 30 -4.94 -8.03 26.19
N ASN A 31 -4.87 -6.92 26.90
CA ASN A 31 -4.92 -5.58 26.31
C ASN A 31 -3.82 -5.34 25.26
N ALA A 32 -2.66 -5.95 25.41
CA ALA A 32 -1.54 -5.76 24.49
C ALA A 32 -1.72 -6.57 23.20
N TRP A 33 -2.13 -7.86 23.27
CA TRP A 33 -2.44 -8.59 22.02
C TRP A 33 -3.71 -8.07 21.34
N LYS A 34 -4.72 -7.63 22.09
CA LYS A 34 -5.92 -6.99 21.52
C LYS A 34 -5.59 -5.70 20.75
N ALA A 35 -4.67 -4.88 21.27
CA ALA A 35 -4.22 -3.68 20.57
C ALA A 35 -3.51 -4.04 19.26
N MET A 36 -2.73 -5.13 19.23
CA MET A 36 -2.11 -5.62 17.99
C MET A 36 -3.17 -6.14 17.00
N CYS A 37 -4.19 -6.87 17.45
CA CYS A 37 -5.31 -7.27 16.59
C CYS A 37 -6.06 -6.06 15.99
N GLN A 38 -6.30 -5.01 16.78
CA GLN A 38 -6.94 -3.78 16.29
C GLN A 38 -6.06 -3.06 15.26
N LEU A 39 -4.75 -3.03 15.48
CA LEU A 39 -3.79 -2.46 14.55
C LEU A 39 -3.73 -3.25 13.24
N SER A 40 -3.66 -4.59 13.30
CA SER A 40 -3.72 -5.47 12.12
C SER A 40 -5.00 -5.23 11.32
N ALA A 41 -6.17 -5.18 11.97
CA ALA A 41 -7.44 -4.89 11.29
C ALA A 41 -7.46 -3.50 10.60
N ALA A 42 -6.87 -2.48 11.24
CA ALA A 42 -6.75 -1.14 10.65
C ALA A 42 -5.80 -1.12 9.44
N LEU A 43 -4.70 -1.88 9.51
CA LEU A 43 -3.75 -2.03 8.40
C LEU A 43 -4.39 -2.78 7.21
N ALA A 44 -5.17 -3.83 7.47
CA ALA A 44 -5.93 -4.55 6.45
C ALA A 44 -6.91 -3.62 5.69
N GLN A 45 -7.63 -2.77 6.43
CA GLN A 45 -8.52 -1.76 5.83
C GLN A 45 -7.76 -0.72 5.02
N ALA A 46 -6.62 -0.24 5.52
CA ALA A 46 -5.77 0.72 4.79
C ALA A 46 -5.22 0.12 3.50
N THR A 47 -4.76 -1.14 3.53
CA THR A 47 -4.34 -1.91 2.36
C THR A 47 -5.48 -2.03 1.33
N GLY A 48 -6.69 -2.35 1.78
CA GLY A 48 -7.88 -2.43 0.94
C GLY A 48 -8.24 -1.10 0.27
N ALA A 49 -8.26 0.00 1.04
CA ALA A 49 -8.54 1.34 0.53
C ALA A 49 -7.50 1.81 -0.52
N ALA A 50 -6.22 1.52 -0.28
CA ALA A 50 -5.15 1.84 -1.22
C ALA A 50 -5.29 1.06 -2.55
N LYS A 51 -5.64 -0.23 -2.49
CA LYS A 51 -5.94 -1.05 -3.68
C LYS A 51 -7.16 -0.53 -4.45
N GLN A 52 -8.20 -0.09 -3.75
CA GLN A 52 -9.40 0.43 -4.38
C GLN A 52 -9.16 1.78 -5.07
N ALA A 53 -8.39 2.68 -4.45
CA ALA A 53 -7.97 3.93 -5.07
C ALA A 53 -7.18 3.71 -6.38
N LEU A 54 -6.33 2.68 -6.43
CA LEU A 54 -5.63 2.27 -7.66
C LEU A 54 -6.60 1.83 -8.76
N SER A 55 -7.60 1.00 -8.41
CA SER A 55 -8.62 0.51 -9.35
C SER A 55 -9.50 1.65 -9.89
N ASP A 56 -10.01 2.51 -9.01
CA ASP A 56 -10.91 3.61 -9.39
C ASP A 56 -10.26 4.62 -10.33
N ASN A 57 -8.96 4.85 -10.16
CA ASN A 57 -8.22 5.75 -11.04
C ASN A 57 -8.04 5.16 -12.44
N THR A 58 -7.78 3.85 -12.57
CA THR A 58 -7.71 3.15 -13.87
C THR A 58 -9.03 3.28 -14.64
N VAL A 59 -10.16 3.08 -13.96
CA VAL A 59 -11.50 3.22 -14.56
C VAL A 59 -11.75 4.65 -15.07
N LYS A 60 -11.30 5.68 -14.33
CA LYS A 60 -11.43 7.09 -14.76
C LYS A 60 -10.62 7.38 -16.01
N TRP A 61 -9.41 6.83 -16.11
CA TRP A 61 -8.58 6.96 -17.31
C TRP A 61 -9.22 6.28 -18.53
N GLU A 62 -9.65 5.03 -18.40
CA GLU A 62 -10.32 4.29 -19.48
C GLU A 62 -11.56 5.03 -19.99
N LYS A 63 -12.35 5.61 -19.08
CA LYS A 63 -13.52 6.41 -19.42
C LYS A 63 -13.16 7.67 -20.20
N ALA A 64 -12.08 8.36 -19.83
CA ALA A 64 -11.61 9.56 -20.53
C ALA A 64 -11.07 9.23 -21.95
N ALA A 65 -10.33 8.12 -22.08
CA ALA A 65 -9.85 7.62 -23.37
C ALA A 65 -11.03 7.23 -24.29
N SER A 66 -12.01 6.50 -23.75
CA SER A 66 -13.23 6.11 -24.47
C SER A 66 -14.04 7.31 -24.97
N MET A 67 -14.20 8.35 -24.13
CA MET A 67 -14.92 9.56 -24.52
C MET A 67 -14.22 10.32 -25.64
N THR A 68 -12.89 10.37 -25.61
CA THR A 68 -12.08 11.01 -26.67
C THR A 68 -12.30 10.32 -28.01
N LEU A 69 -12.30 8.99 -28.04
CA LEU A 69 -12.54 8.20 -29.24
C LEU A 69 -13.94 8.47 -29.83
N ARG A 70 -14.97 8.48 -28.97
CA ARG A 70 -16.37 8.75 -29.38
C ARG A 70 -16.50 10.11 -30.06
N ILE A 71 -15.83 11.14 -29.54
CA ILE A 71 -15.90 12.51 -30.07
C ILE A 71 -15.18 12.61 -31.41
N GLN A 72 -14.05 11.93 -31.58
CA GLN A 72 -13.35 11.86 -32.87
C GLN A 72 -14.19 11.16 -33.94
N VAL A 73 -14.89 10.08 -33.58
CA VAL A 73 -15.85 9.40 -34.47
C VAL A 73 -16.96 10.36 -34.88
N VAL A 74 -17.60 11.06 -33.94
CA VAL A 74 -18.65 12.04 -34.28
C VAL A 74 -18.10 13.16 -35.16
N ALA A 75 -16.90 13.68 -34.89
CA ALA A 75 -16.26 14.70 -35.72
C ALA A 75 -16.07 14.24 -37.17
N SER A 76 -15.69 12.98 -37.38
CA SER A 76 -15.48 12.40 -38.72
C SER A 76 -16.76 12.30 -39.56
N THR A 77 -17.93 12.30 -38.92
CA THR A 77 -19.24 12.18 -39.58
C THR A 77 -19.92 13.52 -39.88
N LYS A 78 -19.34 14.65 -39.48
CA LYS A 78 -19.89 15.98 -39.80
C LYS A 78 -19.39 16.44 -41.14
N ASP A 79 -20.24 17.04 -41.97
CA ASP A 79 -19.83 17.62 -43.26
C ASP A 79 -19.53 19.13 -43.17
N ASP A 80 -20.10 19.80 -42.16
CA ASP A 80 -19.86 21.21 -41.89
C ASP A 80 -18.49 21.44 -41.24
N ALA A 81 -17.69 22.34 -41.85
CA ALA A 81 -16.34 22.65 -41.40
C ALA A 81 -16.29 23.30 -40.01
N THR A 82 -17.30 24.09 -39.66
CA THR A 82 -17.42 24.76 -38.35
C THR A 82 -17.75 23.74 -37.25
N GLN A 83 -18.65 22.80 -37.53
CA GLN A 83 -18.97 21.70 -36.64
C GLN A 83 -17.77 20.77 -36.45
N ARG A 84 -17.08 20.38 -37.53
CA ARG A 84 -15.81 19.62 -37.45
C ARG A 84 -14.79 20.31 -36.55
N LEU A 85 -14.62 21.63 -36.70
CA LEU A 85 -13.70 22.40 -35.88
C LEU A 85 -14.12 22.40 -34.40
N ALA A 86 -15.40 22.61 -34.10
CA ALA A 86 -15.92 22.58 -32.73
C ALA A 86 -15.69 21.21 -32.06
N TYR A 87 -15.99 20.10 -32.75
CA TYR A 87 -15.71 18.76 -32.23
C TYR A 87 -14.21 18.50 -32.07
N LYS A 88 -13.36 19.01 -32.97
CA LYS A 88 -11.90 18.90 -32.85
C LYS A 88 -11.37 19.63 -31.62
N VAL A 89 -11.85 20.85 -31.35
CA VAL A 89 -11.50 21.61 -30.14
C VAL A 89 -11.93 20.88 -28.87
N VAL A 90 -13.17 20.37 -28.82
CA VAL A 90 -13.68 19.60 -27.68
C VAL A 90 -12.87 18.31 -27.50
N SER A 91 -12.52 17.60 -28.58
CA SER A 91 -11.68 16.41 -28.52
C SER A 91 -10.28 16.72 -27.98
N GLY A 92 -9.68 17.85 -28.39
CA GLY A 92 -8.38 18.29 -27.94
C GLY A 92 -8.38 18.65 -26.45
N TYR A 93 -9.42 19.34 -25.99
CA TYR A 93 -9.61 19.64 -24.57
C TYR A 93 -9.73 18.35 -23.72
N LEU A 94 -10.55 17.40 -24.17
CA LEU A 94 -10.75 16.15 -23.44
C LEU A 94 -9.52 15.25 -23.47
N ASN A 95 -8.78 15.23 -24.58
CA ASN A 95 -7.52 14.50 -24.69
C ASN A 95 -6.47 15.08 -23.73
N LYS A 96 -6.34 16.42 -23.66
CA LYS A 96 -5.44 17.08 -22.71
C LYS A 96 -5.84 16.75 -21.27
N LYS A 97 -7.13 16.84 -20.94
CA LYS A 97 -7.64 16.50 -19.60
C LYS A 97 -7.40 15.02 -19.25
N ALA A 98 -7.52 14.11 -20.22
CA ALA A 98 -7.22 12.69 -20.05
C ALA A 98 -5.72 12.45 -19.80
N GLN A 99 -4.84 13.14 -20.53
CA GLN A 99 -3.39 13.07 -20.32
C GLN A 99 -2.97 13.67 -18.98
N ASP A 100 -3.56 14.78 -18.55
CA ASP A 100 -3.29 15.36 -17.23
C ASP A 100 -3.72 14.42 -16.09
N LEU A 101 -4.88 13.75 -16.23
CA LEU A 101 -5.32 12.72 -15.29
C LEU A 101 -4.39 11.50 -15.30
N LEU A 102 -3.98 11.04 -16.48
CA LEU A 102 -3.04 9.92 -16.64
C LEU A 102 -1.68 10.24 -16.00
N ASN A 103 -1.12 11.43 -16.26
CA ASN A 103 0.14 11.86 -15.68
C ASN A 103 0.04 12.01 -14.17
N LYS A 104 -1.04 12.63 -13.66
CA LYS A 104 -1.25 12.72 -12.20
C LYS A 104 -1.31 11.33 -11.56
N GLN A 105 -1.99 10.40 -12.21
CA GLN A 105 -2.10 9.02 -11.77
C GLN A 105 -0.75 8.31 -11.78
N LEU A 106 0.01 8.37 -12.88
CA LEU A 106 1.31 7.71 -13.03
C LEU A 106 2.38 8.27 -12.08
N THR A 107 2.45 9.59 -11.90
CA THR A 107 3.60 10.21 -11.23
C THR A 107 3.46 10.24 -9.71
N ASN A 108 2.25 10.39 -9.17
CA ASN A 108 2.06 10.59 -7.72
C ASN A 108 1.12 9.54 -7.11
N ASP A 109 -0.08 9.38 -7.67
CA ASP A 109 -1.11 8.61 -6.98
C ASP A 109 -0.82 7.10 -6.99
N LEU A 110 -0.22 6.58 -8.07
CA LEU A 110 0.06 5.15 -8.23
C LEU A 110 1.24 4.70 -7.38
N GLN A 111 2.32 5.48 -7.33
CA GLN A 111 3.49 5.15 -6.52
C GLN A 111 3.19 5.29 -5.02
N THR A 112 2.49 6.35 -4.60
CA THR A 112 2.11 6.52 -3.19
C THR A 112 1.09 5.47 -2.74
N ALA A 113 0.08 5.15 -3.55
CA ALA A 113 -0.89 4.12 -3.20
C ALA A 113 -0.27 2.72 -3.16
N LEU A 114 0.64 2.41 -4.09
CA LEU A 114 1.38 1.13 -4.10
C LEU A 114 2.29 1.01 -2.87
N GLU A 115 3.05 2.06 -2.55
CA GLU A 115 3.95 2.05 -1.40
C GLU A 115 3.17 1.94 -0.08
N ASN A 116 2.04 2.65 0.03
CA ASN A 116 1.15 2.53 1.18
C ASN A 116 0.57 1.12 1.31
N ALA A 117 0.05 0.54 0.21
CA ALA A 117 -0.49 -0.82 0.23
C ALA A 117 0.58 -1.87 0.59
N ARG A 118 1.81 -1.68 0.10
CA ARG A 118 2.94 -2.55 0.41
C ARG A 118 3.34 -2.44 1.88
N THR A 119 3.54 -1.22 2.37
CA THR A 119 4.00 -0.98 3.75
C THR A 119 2.98 -1.46 4.77
N THR A 120 1.70 -1.16 4.55
CA THR A 120 0.62 -1.58 5.43
C THR A 120 0.40 -3.08 5.41
N GLY A 121 0.42 -3.72 4.23
CA GLY A 121 0.31 -5.18 4.12
C GLY A 121 1.49 -5.95 4.70
N ILE A 122 2.72 -5.42 4.59
CA ILE A 122 3.90 -6.01 5.26
C ILE A 122 3.75 -5.89 6.77
N ALA A 123 3.37 -4.72 7.28
CA ALA A 123 3.19 -4.50 8.72
C ALA A 123 2.07 -5.39 9.31
N GLU A 124 0.96 -5.54 8.59
CA GLU A 124 -0.14 -6.47 8.92
C GLU A 124 0.40 -7.90 9.03
N GLY A 125 1.09 -8.39 7.99
CA GLY A 125 1.65 -9.75 7.99
C GLY A 125 2.66 -10.01 9.10
N HIS A 126 3.46 -9.00 9.50
CA HIS A 126 4.35 -9.14 10.64
C HIS A 126 3.63 -9.20 11.99
N ILE A 127 2.49 -8.51 12.12
CA ILE A 127 1.68 -8.56 13.34
C ILE A 127 0.93 -9.89 13.43
N ASP A 128 0.43 -10.41 12.32
CA ASP A 128 -0.34 -11.66 12.31
C ASP A 128 0.54 -12.90 12.48
N GLU A 129 1.80 -12.86 12.03
CA GLU A 129 2.78 -13.95 12.23
C GLU A 129 3.30 -14.02 13.68
N PHE A 130 3.31 -12.89 14.40
CA PHE A 130 3.83 -12.79 15.77
C PHE A 130 2.83 -13.23 16.84
#